data_AF-J9E432-F1
#
_entry.id   AF-J9E432-F1
#
_cell.length_a   1.000
_cell.length_b   1.000
_cell.length_c   1.000
_cell.angle_alpha   90.00
_cell.angle_beta   90.00
_cell.angle_gamma   90.00
#
_symmetry.space_group_name_H-M   'P 1'
#
loop_
_entity.id
_entity.type
_entity.pdbx_description
1 polymer ?
#
loop_
_entity_poly.entity_id
_entity_poly.type
_entity_poly.pdbx_seq_one_letter_code
_entity_poly.pdbx_strand_id
1 'polypeptide(L)'
;MEQLQILQINAHRFTDIQNAICEEFQSAECSVEMSPELTKPPFNCAFHALGKKIHLLPSGSLIPKDFYQVSATLEGVVVTDGLASEYLHLVLEGGDNWKSPLQKVFNEKLGINWCFLVMELQS
;
A
#
# COMPACT_ATOMS: atom_id res chain seq x y z
N MET A 1 -12.71 -7.19 -14.70
CA MET A 1 -11.35 -7.70 -14.44
C MET A 1 -10.47 -6.80 -15.25
N GLU A 2 -9.74 -5.85 -14.67
CA GLU A 2 -8.76 -5.97 -13.59
C GLU A 2 -8.82 -4.74 -12.67
N GLN A 3 -8.61 -4.91 -11.37
CA GLN A 3 -8.34 -3.79 -10.45
C GLN A 3 -6.92 -3.98 -9.91
N LEU A 4 -6.00 -3.20 -10.45
CA LEU A 4 -4.61 -3.18 -10.03
C LEU A 4 -4.51 -2.49 -8.66
N GLN A 5 -4.12 -3.22 -7.62
CA GLN A 5 -3.87 -2.66 -6.31
C GLN A 5 -2.37 -2.77 -5.98
N ILE A 6 -1.73 -1.61 -5.87
CA ILE A 6 -0.34 -1.52 -5.41
C ILE A 6 -0.40 -1.40 -3.89
N LEU A 7 0.06 -2.43 -3.17
CA LEU A 7 0.05 -2.48 -1.72
C LEU A 7 1.49 -2.35 -1.18
N GLN A 8 1.78 -1.26 -0.48
CA GLN A 8 3.07 -1.08 0.18
C GLN A 8 2.97 -1.39 1.67
N ILE A 9 3.76 -2.35 2.15
CA ILE A 9 3.77 -2.81 3.54
C ILE A 9 5.18 -2.64 4.10
N ASN A 10 5.30 -2.07 5.30
CA ASN A 10 6.57 -2.01 6.03
C ASN A 10 6.90 -3.34 6.73
N ALA A 11 6.85 -4.48 6.01
CA ALA A 11 7.07 -5.81 6.60
C ALA A 11 8.22 -6.54 5.91
N HIS A 12 9.19 -7.01 6.70
CA HIS A 12 10.34 -7.81 6.23
C HIS A 12 9.96 -9.28 5.87
N ARG A 13 8.66 -9.58 5.68
CA ARG A 13 8.13 -10.95 5.53
C ARG A 13 7.07 -11.04 4.43
N PHE A 14 7.42 -10.66 3.21
CA PHE A 14 6.48 -10.70 2.08
C PHE A 14 5.96 -12.12 1.80
N THR A 15 6.80 -13.16 1.86
CA THR A 15 6.40 -14.53 1.47
C THR A 15 5.27 -15.12 2.33
N ASP A 16 5.32 -14.97 3.66
CA ASP A 16 4.29 -15.50 4.55
C ASP A 16 2.95 -14.77 4.37
N ILE A 17 3.02 -13.48 4.05
CA ILE A 17 1.85 -12.62 3.83
C ILE A 17 1.25 -12.92 2.45
N GLN A 18 2.08 -13.10 1.42
CA GLN A 18 1.65 -13.48 0.07
C GLN A 18 0.80 -14.74 0.08
N ASN A 19 1.32 -15.81 0.68
CA ASN A 19 0.62 -17.09 0.74
C ASN A 19 -0.73 -16.95 1.47
N ALA A 20 -0.74 -16.22 2.59
CA ALA A 20 -1.98 -16.01 3.35
C ALA A 20 -3.01 -15.15 2.60
N ILE A 21 -2.57 -14.16 1.82
CA ILE A 21 -3.46 -13.39 0.94
C ILE A 21 -4.04 -14.30 -0.14
N CYS A 22 -3.21 -15.09 -0.82
CA CYS A 22 -3.68 -16.03 -1.85
C CYS A 22 -4.67 -17.08 -1.31
N GLU A 23 -4.57 -17.47 -0.04
CA GLU A 23 -5.49 -18.40 0.61
C GLU A 23 -6.83 -17.74 1.01
N GLU A 24 -6.83 -16.43 1.31
CA GLU A 24 -8.03 -15.73 1.79
C GLU A 24 -8.96 -15.29 0.65
N PHE A 25 -8.43 -15.07 -0.55
CA PHE A 25 -9.21 -14.68 -1.73
C PHE A 25 -9.50 -15.87 -2.64
N GLN A 26 -10.70 -15.90 -3.24
CA GLN A 26 -11.10 -16.96 -4.17
C GLN A 26 -10.18 -17.04 -5.41
N SER A 27 -9.66 -15.89 -5.85
CA SER A 27 -8.73 -15.76 -6.95
C SER A 27 -7.92 -14.47 -6.74
N ALA A 28 -6.65 -14.65 -6.33
CA ALA A 28 -5.70 -13.58 -6.14
C ALA A 28 -4.36 -13.97 -6.75
N GLU A 29 -3.77 -13.05 -7.52
CA GLU A 29 -2.38 -13.14 -7.93
C GLU A 29 -1.56 -12.19 -7.08
N CYS A 30 -0.47 -12.70 -6.51
CA CYS A 30 0.37 -11.94 -5.62
C CYS A 30 1.84 -12.08 -5.99
N SER A 31 2.51 -10.96 -6.27
CA SER A 31 3.92 -10.89 -6.63
C SER A 31 4.63 -9.82 -5.80
N VAL A 32 5.95 -10.00 -5.60
CA VAL A 32 6.80 -8.89 -5.14
C VAL A 32 7.37 -8.24 -6.39
N GLU A 33 7.16 -6.94 -6.52
CA GLU A 33 7.64 -6.17 -7.66
C GLU A 33 8.39 -4.91 -7.19
N MET A 34 9.14 -4.31 -8.11
CA MET A 34 9.78 -3.01 -7.89
C MET A 34 8.78 -1.89 -8.14
N SER A 35 8.66 -0.95 -7.20
CA SER A 35 7.66 0.14 -7.25
C SER A 35 7.55 0.74 -8.66
N PRO A 36 6.33 0.86 -9.22
CA PRO A 36 6.15 1.52 -10.50
C PRO A 36 6.48 3.00 -10.39
N GLU A 37 6.77 3.63 -11.53
CA GLU A 37 7.01 5.07 -11.60
C GLU A 37 5.71 5.84 -11.44
N LEU A 38 5.52 6.45 -10.27
CA LEU A 38 4.28 7.12 -9.91
C LEU A 38 4.18 8.55 -10.42
N THR A 39 5.29 9.17 -10.85
CA THR A 39 5.24 10.52 -11.46
C THR A 39 4.61 10.54 -12.85
N LYS A 40 4.42 9.37 -13.47
CA LYS A 40 3.85 9.23 -14.81
C LYS A 40 2.37 8.86 -14.76
N PRO A 41 1.62 9.05 -15.86
CA PRO A 41 0.30 8.47 -16.00
C PRO A 41 0.32 6.96 -15.76
N PRO A 42 -0.73 6.40 -15.15
CA PRO A 42 -1.98 7.06 -14.75
C PRO A 42 -1.96 7.81 -13.40
N PHE A 43 -0.94 7.65 -12.57
CA PHE A 43 -0.94 8.15 -11.18
C PHE A 43 -0.59 9.63 -11.06
N ASN A 44 0.40 10.12 -11.82
CA ASN A 44 0.85 11.52 -11.84
C ASN A 44 1.13 12.12 -10.44
N CYS A 45 1.72 11.33 -9.53
CA CYS A 45 2.08 11.77 -8.19
C CYS A 45 3.28 12.74 -8.20
N ALA A 46 3.43 13.51 -7.12
CA ALA A 46 4.60 14.38 -6.92
C ALA A 46 5.88 13.63 -6.47
N PHE A 47 5.79 12.31 -6.32
CA PHE A 47 6.84 11.42 -5.85
C PHE A 47 6.93 10.19 -6.75
N HIS A 48 8.11 9.56 -6.78
CA HIS A 48 8.43 8.46 -7.70
C HIS A 48 7.89 7.10 -7.27
N ALA A 49 7.76 6.87 -5.96
CA ALA A 49 7.37 5.57 -5.39
C ALA A 49 6.59 5.77 -4.09
N LEU A 50 5.84 4.75 -3.65
CA LEU A 50 5.09 4.79 -2.38
C LEU A 50 5.98 4.88 -1.14
N GLY A 51 7.30 4.71 -1.28
CA GLY A 51 8.28 4.90 -0.22
C GLY A 51 8.52 3.70 0.68
N LYS A 52 9.61 3.76 1.44
CA LYS A 52 10.00 2.79 2.47
C LYS A 52 9.49 3.15 3.86
N LYS A 53 9.05 4.39 4.04
CA LYS A 53 8.58 4.92 5.31
C LYS A 53 7.22 5.55 5.09
N ILE A 54 6.24 5.07 5.85
CA ILE A 54 4.88 5.58 5.85
C ILE A 54 4.58 6.03 7.27
N HIS A 55 4.16 7.28 7.43
CA HIS A 55 3.82 7.85 8.73
C HIS A 55 2.48 8.58 8.66
N LEU A 56 1.69 8.46 9.72
CA LEU A 56 0.56 9.34 9.99
C LEU A 56 1.03 10.44 10.94
N LEU A 57 1.07 11.67 10.47
CA LEU A 57 1.40 12.85 11.28
C LEU A 57 0.10 13.48 11.82
N PRO A 58 0.06 13.96 13.07
CA PRO A 58 -1.11 14.65 13.60
C PRO A 58 -1.53 15.86 12.75
N SER A 59 -2.83 16.16 12.73
CA SER A 59 -3.37 17.31 12.00
C SER A 59 -2.66 18.62 12.37
N GLY A 60 -2.26 19.41 11.37
CA GLY A 60 -1.50 20.66 11.54
C GLY A 60 0.01 20.49 11.70
N SER A 61 0.53 19.26 11.67
CA SER A 61 1.98 19.03 11.67
C SER A 61 2.64 19.56 10.40
N LEU A 62 3.87 20.07 10.54
CA LEU A 62 4.71 20.40 9.40
C LEU A 62 5.22 19.11 8.75
N ILE A 63 5.09 19.03 7.43
CA ILE A 63 5.62 17.90 6.65
C ILE A 63 7.15 18.02 6.60
N PRO A 64 7.91 16.97 6.99
CA PRO A 64 9.35 16.98 6.88
C PRO A 64 9.81 17.18 5.42
N LYS A 65 10.95 17.83 5.21
CA LYS A 65 11.44 18.18 3.86
C LYS A 65 11.66 16.97 2.94
N ASP A 66 12.01 15.83 3.53
CA ASP A 66 12.30 14.59 2.78
C ASP A 66 11.06 13.70 2.62
N PHE A 67 9.86 14.24 2.90
CA PHE A 67 8.61 13.51 2.84
C PHE A 67 7.59 14.23 1.96
N TYR A 68 6.74 13.43 1.32
CA TYR A 68 5.64 13.86 0.48
C TYR A 68 4.31 13.54 1.16
N GLN A 69 3.35 14.45 1.04
CA GLN A 69 1.97 14.16 1.42
C GLN A 69 1.34 13.18 0.42
N VAL A 70 0.78 12.08 0.93
CA VAL A 70 0.00 11.11 0.14
C VAL A 70 -1.49 11.40 0.27
N SER A 71 -1.97 11.62 1.49
CA SER A 71 -3.39 11.87 1.77
C SER A 71 -3.56 12.68 3.06
N ALA A 72 -4.68 13.38 3.18
CA ALA A 72 -5.12 14.03 4.42
C ALA A 72 -6.40 13.37 4.90
N THR A 73 -6.42 12.95 6.17
CA THR A 73 -7.56 12.34 6.85
C THR A 73 -8.00 13.21 8.02
N LEU A 74 -9.05 12.80 8.75
CA LEU A 74 -9.49 13.51 9.95
C LEU A 74 -8.46 13.38 11.09
N GLU A 75 -7.75 12.26 11.12
CA GLU A 75 -6.77 11.89 12.14
C GLU A 75 -5.41 12.54 11.90
N GLY A 76 -5.11 12.96 10.66
CA GLY A 76 -3.82 13.54 10.33
C GLY A 76 -3.48 13.55 8.85
N VAL A 77 -2.20 13.67 8.56
CA VAL A 77 -1.64 13.66 7.20
C VAL A 77 -0.77 12.42 7.04
N VAL A 78 -1.06 11.62 6.01
CA VAL A 78 -0.24 10.47 5.65
C VAL A 78 0.89 10.95 4.76
N VAL A 79 2.12 10.65 5.17
CA VAL A 79 3.34 11.06 4.46
C VAL A 79 4.22 9.86 4.11
N THR A 80 4.96 10.00 3.01
CA THR A 80 5.92 9.00 2.53
C THR A 80 7.28 9.61 2.17
N ASP A 81 8.37 8.86 2.32
CA ASP A 81 9.71 9.28 1.87
C ASP A 81 9.89 9.24 0.33
N GLY A 82 8.93 8.66 -0.41
CA GLY A 82 8.94 8.66 -1.87
C GLY A 82 10.03 7.80 -2.51
N LEU A 83 10.78 7.02 -1.73
CA LEU A 83 11.92 6.23 -2.19
C LEU A 83 11.49 4.89 -2.79
N ALA A 84 12.17 4.47 -3.86
CA ALA A 84 11.89 3.18 -4.50
C ALA A 84 12.11 2.01 -3.54
N SER A 85 11.16 1.08 -3.54
CA SER A 85 11.15 -0.12 -2.72
C SER A 85 10.47 -1.27 -3.45
N GLU A 86 10.66 -2.46 -2.90
CA GLU A 86 9.78 -3.58 -3.19
C GLU A 86 8.39 -3.28 -2.64
N TYR A 87 7.35 -3.75 -3.35
CA TYR A 87 5.97 -3.67 -2.93
C TYR A 87 5.26 -4.98 -3.26
N LEU A 88 4.10 -5.16 -2.62
CA LEU A 88 3.23 -6.27 -2.92
C LEU A 88 2.25 -5.87 -4.02
N HIS A 89 2.38 -6.49 -5.17
CA HIS A 89 1.43 -6.34 -6.26
C HIS A 89 0.32 -7.38 -6.07
N LEU A 90 -0.93 -6.91 -6.04
CA LEU A 90 -2.09 -7.74 -5.83
C LEU A 90 -3.13 -7.50 -6.93
N VAL A 91 -3.51 -8.59 -7.60
CA VAL A 91 -4.61 -8.61 -8.56
C VAL A 91 -5.71 -9.49 -8.01
N LEU A 92 -6.89 -8.90 -7.78
CA LEU A 92 -8.04 -9.59 -7.19
C LEU A 92 -9.15 -9.74 -8.21
N GLU A 93 -9.71 -10.95 -8.31
CA GLU A 93 -10.98 -11.15 -8.99
C GLU A 93 -12.13 -10.56 -8.16
N GLY A 94 -12.95 -9.70 -8.77
CA GLY A 94 -14.12 -9.12 -8.10
C GLY A 94 -13.85 -7.89 -7.21
N GLY A 95 -12.59 -7.49 -7.01
CA GLY A 95 -12.09 -6.13 -6.71
C GLY A 95 -12.54 -5.39 -5.45
N ASP A 96 -13.82 -5.44 -5.06
CA ASP A 96 -14.44 -4.42 -4.23
C ASP A 96 -14.28 -4.66 -2.71
N ASN A 97 -14.12 -5.91 -2.27
CA ASN A 97 -14.04 -6.26 -0.84
C ASN A 97 -12.63 -6.70 -0.42
N TRP A 98 -11.61 -5.95 -0.83
CA TRP A 98 -10.22 -6.26 -0.52
C TRP A 98 -9.79 -5.90 0.90
N LYS A 99 -10.41 -4.86 1.49
CA LYS A 99 -9.99 -4.29 2.79
C LYS A 99 -10.11 -5.28 3.94
N SER A 100 -11.26 -5.92 4.10
CA SER A 100 -11.54 -6.81 5.23
C SER A 100 -10.66 -8.07 5.23
N PRO A 101 -10.52 -8.79 4.10
CA PRO A 101 -9.60 -9.92 3.99
C PRO A 101 -8.15 -9.55 4.27
N LEU A 102 -7.66 -8.44 3.71
CA LEU A 102 -6.30 -7.98 3.99
C LEU A 102 -6.12 -7.66 5.48
N GLN A 103 -7.04 -6.91 6.08
CA GLN A 103 -7.01 -6.61 7.51
C GLN A 103 -6.92 -7.87 8.36
N LYS A 104 -7.70 -8.91 8.03
CA LYS A 104 -7.65 -10.21 8.72
C LYS A 104 -6.25 -10.82 8.62
N VAL A 105 -5.70 -10.96 7.40
CA VAL A 105 -4.36 -11.52 7.18
C VAL A 105 -3.29 -10.72 7.93
N PHE A 106 -3.31 -9.39 7.85
CA PHE A 106 -2.34 -8.55 8.52
C PHE A 106 -2.44 -8.62 10.05
N ASN A 107 -3.65 -8.65 10.60
CA ASN A 107 -3.85 -8.82 12.03
C ASN A 107 -3.30 -10.17 12.52
N GLU A 108 -3.51 -11.25 11.75
CA GLU A 108 -3.03 -12.59 12.10
C GLU A 108 -1.50 -12.71 11.96
N LYS A 109 -0.90 -12.12 10.92
CA LYS A 109 0.54 -12.27 10.62
C LYS A 109 1.43 -11.23 11.28
N LEU A 110 0.96 -9.99 11.44
CA LEU A 110 1.74 -8.85 11.93
C LEU A 110 1.23 -8.28 13.26
N GLY A 111 0.08 -8.74 13.77
CA GLY A 111 -0.54 -8.21 14.98
C GLY A 111 -1.24 -6.87 14.75
N ILE A 112 -1.27 -6.00 15.76
CA ILE A 112 -2.03 -4.73 15.71
C ILE A 112 -1.23 -3.54 15.16
N ASN A 113 0.06 -3.71 14.88
CA ASN A 113 0.97 -2.62 14.52
C ASN A 113 1.42 -2.75 13.05
N TRP A 114 0.50 -2.54 12.13
CA TRP A 114 0.80 -2.47 10.71
C TRP A 114 0.14 -1.25 10.08
N CYS A 115 0.75 -0.78 9.01
CA CYS A 115 0.15 0.20 8.11
C CYS A 115 0.53 -0.21 6.68
N PHE A 116 -0.39 0.07 5.76
CA PHE A 116 -0.11 -0.06 4.34
C PHE A 116 -0.71 1.10 3.57
N LEU A 117 -0.17 1.36 2.40
CA LEU A 117 -0.77 2.25 1.40
C LEU A 117 -1.24 1.41 0.23
N VAL A 118 -2.48 1.67 -0.20
CA VAL A 118 -3.03 1.11 -1.44
C VAL A 118 -3.23 2.23 -2.44
N MET A 119 -2.77 2.02 -3.66
CA MET A 119 -3.18 2.82 -4.81
C MET A 119 -3.98 1.97 -5.78
N GLU A 120 -5.11 2.52 -6.19
CA GLU A 120 -6.06 1.89 -7.09
C GLU A 120 -6.22 2.76 -8.33
N LEU A 121 -6.28 2.13 -9.49
CA LEU A 121 -6.75 2.79 -10.71
C LEU A 121 -8.26 2.67 -10.75
N GLN A 122 -8.95 3.79 -10.52
CA GLN A 122 -10.39 3.84 -10.76
C GLN A 122 -10.64 3.73 -12.26
N SER A 123 -11.50 2.77 -12.64
CA SER A 123 -12.03 2.65 -14.00
C SER A 123 -13.24 3.55 -14.23
#